data_AF-A0A3D0K1T2-F1
#
_entry.id   AF-A0A3D0K1T2-F1
#
_cell.length_a   1.000
_cell.length_b   1.000
_cell.length_c   1.000
_cell.angle_alpha   90.00
_cell.angle_beta   90.00
_cell.angle_gamma   90.00
#
_symmetry.space_group_name_H-M   'P 1'
#
loop_
_entity.id
_entity.type
_entity.pdbx_description
1 polymer ?
#
loop_
_entity_poly.entity_id
_entity_poly.type
_entity_poly.pdbx_seq_one_letter_code
_entity_poly.pdbx_strand_id
1 'polypeptide(L)'
;MLPVILFIFGRTNPIKYLVQVRRALMTAFATDSSSATMPVTLTETVESGGCSKKASNFVIPLGATVNMDGTALYEAVATVFLFQVFGIDLSIGDLVIVVITATLAAVGAAGIPGAGLVTMVIVIGAVNTSLAGRGVEPLPLYAIGIILGVDRIVDMCRTTVNVWGDATAAKVMTRLAPDEPAATD
;
A
#
# COMPACT_ATOMS: atom_id res chain seq x y z
N MET A 1 -5.81 -9.88 -5.90
CA MET A 1 -5.70 -10.61 -4.62
C MET A 1 -6.75 -10.22 -3.59
N LEU A 2 -6.87 -8.95 -3.20
CA LEU A 2 -7.79 -8.49 -2.15
C LEU A 2 -9.27 -8.94 -2.31
N PRO A 3 -9.90 -8.93 -3.50
CA PRO A 3 -11.26 -9.45 -3.68
C PRO A 3 -11.41 -10.93 -3.31
N VAL A 4 -10.39 -11.74 -3.57
CA VAL A 4 -10.38 -13.18 -3.25
C VAL A 4 -10.25 -13.38 -1.74
N ILE A 5 -9.37 -12.62 -1.09
CA ILE A 5 -9.22 -12.63 0.38
C ILE A 5 -10.55 -12.25 1.04
N LEU A 6 -11.18 -11.18 0.57
CA LEU A 6 -12.48 -10.73 1.07
C LEU A 6 -13.58 -11.77 0.87
N PHE A 7 -13.60 -12.45 -0.27
CA PHE A 7 -14.56 -13.50 -0.56
C PHE A 7 -14.39 -14.72 0.37
N ILE A 8 -13.14 -15.18 0.58
CA ILE A 8 -12.83 -16.36 1.38
C ILE A 8 -12.97 -16.07 2.88
N PHE A 9 -12.25 -15.07 3.38
CA PHE A 9 -12.14 -14.77 4.81
C PHE A 9 -13.23 -13.83 5.29
N GLY A 10 -13.64 -12.86 4.47
CA GLY A 10 -14.75 -11.96 4.80
C GLY A 10 -16.14 -12.53 4.50
N ARG A 11 -16.25 -13.63 3.74
CA ARG A 11 -17.53 -14.19 3.24
C ARG A 11 -18.49 -13.14 2.68
N THR A 12 -17.91 -12.11 2.07
CA THR A 12 -18.64 -10.96 1.53
C THR A 12 -18.43 -10.93 0.02
N ASN A 13 -19.46 -10.59 -0.74
CA ASN A 13 -19.31 -10.36 -2.18
C ASN A 13 -18.40 -9.13 -2.38
N PRO A 14 -17.23 -9.28 -3.02
CA PRO A 14 -16.24 -8.21 -3.11
C PRO A 14 -16.71 -7.04 -3.98
N ILE A 15 -17.50 -7.29 -5.03
CA ILE A 15 -18.05 -6.23 -5.88
C ILE A 15 -19.06 -5.40 -5.09
N LYS A 16 -19.93 -6.06 -4.31
CA LYS A 16 -20.87 -5.36 -3.44
C LYS A 16 -20.13 -4.49 -2.42
N TYR A 17 -19.09 -5.03 -1.79
CA TYR A 17 -18.32 -4.28 -0.80
C TYR A 17 -17.56 -3.10 -1.41
N LEU A 18 -16.95 -3.27 -2.59
CA LEU A 18 -16.31 -2.19 -3.34
C LEU A 18 -17.29 -1.02 -3.58
N VAL A 19 -18.53 -1.32 -3.97
CA VAL A 19 -19.58 -0.31 -4.18
C VAL A 19 -19.98 0.36 -2.86
N GLN A 20 -20.00 -0.38 -1.74
CA GLN A 20 -20.33 0.15 -0.42
C GLN A 20 -19.29 1.15 0.09
N VAL A 21 -18.00 0.93 -0.18
CA VAL A 21 -16.92 1.83 0.28
C VAL A 21 -16.37 2.75 -0.81
N ARG A 22 -17.07 2.86 -1.94
CA ARG A 22 -16.61 3.59 -3.14
C ARG A 22 -16.22 5.04 -2.87
N ARG A 23 -16.87 5.72 -1.92
CA ARG A 23 -16.55 7.11 -1.58
C ARG A 23 -15.17 7.22 -0.98
N ALA A 24 -14.80 6.31 -0.07
CA ALA A 24 -13.45 6.26 0.46
C ALA A 24 -12.41 6.01 -0.66
N LEU A 25 -12.70 5.10 -1.59
CA LEU A 25 -11.79 4.81 -2.71
C LEU A 25 -11.64 6.01 -3.67
N MET A 26 -12.73 6.69 -4.00
CA MET A 26 -12.67 7.90 -4.84
C MET A 26 -11.97 9.06 -4.13
N THR A 27 -12.17 9.22 -2.82
CA THR A 27 -11.44 10.20 -2.02
C THR A 27 -9.95 9.86 -2.01
N ALA A 28 -9.56 8.61 -1.77
CA ALA A 28 -8.17 8.15 -1.82
C ALA A 28 -7.51 8.49 -3.16
N PHE A 29 -8.21 8.18 -4.25
CA PHE A 29 -7.75 8.50 -5.60
C PHE A 29 -7.58 10.02 -5.79
N ALA A 30 -8.54 10.82 -5.35
CA ALA A 30 -8.52 12.27 -5.55
C ALA A 30 -7.48 12.98 -4.68
N THR A 31 -7.38 12.61 -3.40
CA THR A 31 -6.51 13.28 -2.42
C THR A 31 -5.09 12.76 -2.44
N ASP A 32 -4.88 11.55 -2.96
CA ASP A 32 -3.56 10.91 -3.03
C ASP A 32 -2.91 10.71 -1.64
N SER A 33 -3.76 10.51 -0.63
CA SER A 33 -3.33 10.36 0.76
C SER A 33 -4.25 9.43 1.53
N SER A 34 -3.69 8.33 2.04
CA SER A 34 -4.39 7.41 2.94
C SER A 34 -4.79 8.11 4.24
N SER A 35 -3.92 8.97 4.78
CA SER A 35 -4.18 9.72 6.01
C SER A 35 -5.30 10.73 5.84
N ALA A 36 -5.35 11.47 4.72
CA ALA A 36 -6.44 12.41 4.43
C ALA A 36 -7.77 11.70 4.20
N THR A 37 -7.74 10.46 3.70
CA THR A 37 -8.93 9.66 3.41
C THR A 37 -9.46 8.93 4.64
N MET A 38 -8.64 8.74 5.68
CA MET A 38 -8.96 7.96 6.88
C MET A 38 -10.34 8.25 7.48
N PRO A 39 -10.79 9.51 7.67
CA PRO A 39 -12.10 9.79 8.25
C PRO A 39 -13.26 9.27 7.38
N VAL A 40 -13.11 9.37 6.06
CA VAL A 40 -14.10 8.86 5.09
C VAL A 40 -14.10 7.33 5.10
N THR A 41 -12.92 6.70 5.16
CA THR A 41 -12.80 5.24 5.25
C THR A 41 -13.44 4.69 6.53
N LEU A 42 -13.20 5.32 7.68
CA LEU A 42 -13.84 4.93 8.94
C LEU A 42 -15.37 4.98 8.84
N THR A 43 -15.90 6.08 8.31
CA THR A 43 -17.35 6.28 8.16
C THR A 43 -17.95 5.26 7.20
N GLU A 44 -17.40 5.12 5.99
CA GLU A 44 -17.96 4.24 4.96
C GLU A 44 -17.84 2.76 5.33
N THR A 45 -16.76 2.34 6.01
CA THR A 45 -16.62 0.93 6.44
C THR A 45 -17.65 0.56 7.51
N VAL A 46 -17.95 1.45 8.45
CA VAL A 46 -18.95 1.20 9.50
C VAL A 46 -20.38 1.32 8.95
N GLU A 47 -20.72 2.47 8.35
CA GLU A 47 -22.11 2.78 7.96
C GLU A 47 -22.57 1.99 6.73
N SER A 48 -21.79 2.03 5.65
CA SER A 48 -22.16 1.41 4.37
C SER A 48 -21.60 -0.01 4.24
N GLY A 49 -20.40 -0.23 4.77
CA GLY A 49 -19.66 -1.49 4.71
C GLY A 49 -20.12 -2.51 5.75
N GLY A 50 -20.82 -2.09 6.81
CA GLY A 50 -21.29 -2.98 7.87
C GLY A 50 -20.14 -3.68 8.59
N CYS A 51 -19.04 -2.97 8.82
CA CYS A 51 -17.92 -3.41 9.65
C CYS A 51 -18.20 -3.11 11.13
N SER A 52 -17.58 -3.91 12.03
CA SER A 52 -17.55 -3.60 13.45
C SER A 52 -16.86 -2.25 13.65
N LYS A 53 -17.44 -1.40 14.51
CA LYS A 53 -16.86 -0.10 14.85
C LYS A 53 -15.50 -0.29 15.54
N LYS A 54 -15.36 -1.31 16.38
CA LYS A 54 -14.11 -1.65 17.07
C LYS A 54 -13.05 -2.09 16.06
N ALA A 55 -13.40 -2.98 15.13
CA ALA A 55 -12.50 -3.44 14.09
C ALA A 55 -12.05 -2.29 13.18
N SER A 56 -12.98 -1.46 12.68
CA SER A 56 -12.64 -0.31 11.83
C SER A 56 -11.76 0.72 12.55
N ASN A 57 -12.10 1.08 13.80
CA ASN A 57 -11.32 2.07 14.57
C ASN A 57 -9.90 1.61 14.90
N PHE A 58 -9.64 0.30 14.89
CA PHE A 58 -8.29 -0.24 15.09
C PHE A 58 -7.54 -0.41 13.76
N VAL A 59 -8.17 -1.09 12.80
CA VAL A 59 -7.51 -1.51 11.56
C VAL A 59 -7.24 -0.34 10.64
N ILE A 60 -8.17 0.61 10.47
CA ILE A 60 -8.01 1.70 9.49
C ILE A 60 -6.91 2.68 9.88
N PRO A 61 -6.81 3.17 11.14
CA PRO A 61 -5.74 4.09 11.51
C PRO A 61 -4.35 3.43 11.50
N LEU A 62 -4.27 2.15 11.90
CA LEU A 62 -3.04 1.38 11.82
C LEU A 62 -2.64 1.15 10.36
N GLY A 63 -3.58 0.72 9.52
CA GLY A 63 -3.37 0.42 8.12
C GLY A 63 -2.92 1.61 7.29
N ALA A 64 -3.48 2.80 7.54
CA ALA A 64 -3.10 4.02 6.82
C ALA A 64 -1.62 4.40 6.95
N THR A 65 -0.90 3.84 7.93
CA THR A 65 0.55 3.99 8.09
C THR A 65 1.31 2.72 7.71
N VAL A 66 0.89 1.54 8.18
CA VAL A 66 1.70 0.31 8.02
C VAL A 66 1.33 -0.51 6.78
N ASN A 67 0.10 -0.40 6.29
CA ASN A 67 -0.43 -1.24 5.22
C ASN A 67 -0.33 -0.51 3.86
N MET A 68 0.90 -0.41 3.37
CA MET A 68 1.22 0.29 2.13
C MET A 68 1.57 -0.67 0.97
N ASP A 69 0.72 -1.68 0.74
CA ASP A 69 0.92 -2.69 -0.30
C ASP A 69 1.16 -2.09 -1.70
N GLY A 70 0.38 -1.07 -2.07
CA GLY A 70 0.53 -0.36 -3.33
C GLY A 70 1.87 0.38 -3.43
N THR A 71 2.37 0.92 -2.31
CA THR A 71 3.67 1.58 -2.24
C THR A 71 4.79 0.56 -2.40
N ALA A 72 4.73 -0.57 -1.68
CA ALA A 72 5.71 -1.64 -1.81
C ALA A 72 5.79 -2.20 -3.24
N LEU A 73 4.62 -2.41 -3.87
CA LEU A 73 4.54 -2.86 -5.26
C LEU A 73 5.15 -1.82 -6.22
N TYR A 74 4.81 -0.55 -6.03
CA TYR A 74 5.36 0.55 -6.81
C TYR A 74 6.89 0.62 -6.69
N GLU A 75 7.42 0.63 -5.47
CA GLU A 75 8.86 0.71 -5.22
C GLU A 75 9.61 -0.46 -5.83
N ALA A 76 9.08 -1.68 -5.72
CA ALA A 76 9.71 -2.86 -6.30
C ALA A 76 9.75 -2.78 -7.83
N VAL A 77 8.61 -2.49 -8.46
CA VAL A 77 8.51 -2.41 -9.93
C VAL A 77 9.31 -1.24 -10.49
N ALA A 78 9.20 -0.06 -9.88
CA ALA A 78 9.93 1.14 -10.30
C ALA A 78 11.43 0.98 -10.15
N THR A 79 11.89 0.35 -9.05
CA THR A 79 13.32 0.05 -8.86
C THR A 79 13.83 -0.86 -9.96
N VAL A 80 13.19 -2.01 -10.19
CA VAL A 80 13.60 -2.94 -11.24
C VAL A 80 13.60 -2.25 -12.62
N PHE A 81 12.58 -1.45 -12.91
CA PHE A 81 12.50 -0.66 -14.14
C PHE A 81 13.69 0.29 -14.29
N LEU A 82 14.06 1.06 -13.26
CA LEU A 82 15.19 1.97 -13.33
C LEU A 82 16.50 1.25 -13.60
N PHE A 83 16.76 0.13 -12.91
CA PHE A 83 17.97 -0.67 -13.16
C PHE A 83 18.01 -1.19 -14.61
N GLN A 84 16.87 -1.65 -15.16
CA GLN A 84 16.77 -2.09 -16.55
C GLN A 84 17.00 -0.96 -17.57
N VAL A 85 16.46 0.24 -17.33
CA VAL A 85 16.66 1.39 -18.23
C VAL A 85 18.14 1.79 -18.31
N PHE A 86 18.88 1.62 -17.22
CA PHE A 86 20.32 1.89 -17.18
C PHE A 86 21.18 0.69 -17.62
N GLY A 87 20.56 -0.40 -18.10
CA GLY A 87 21.26 -1.58 -18.57
C GLY A 87 21.97 -2.37 -17.46
N ILE A 88 21.50 -2.25 -16.22
CA ILE A 88 22.03 -2.99 -15.07
C ILE A 88 21.16 -4.22 -14.82
N ASP A 89 21.73 -5.40 -15.06
CA ASP A 89 21.04 -6.67 -14.80
C ASP A 89 21.06 -7.02 -13.31
N LEU A 90 19.87 -7.21 -12.74
CA LEU A 90 19.69 -7.65 -11.36
C LEU A 90 19.63 -9.17 -11.31
N SER A 91 20.43 -9.77 -10.42
CA SER A 91 20.34 -11.20 -10.13
C SER A 91 19.12 -11.51 -9.27
N ILE A 92 18.79 -12.80 -9.15
CA ILE A 92 17.72 -13.26 -8.25
C ILE A 92 17.96 -12.78 -6.80
N GLY A 93 19.22 -12.77 -6.34
CA GLY A 93 19.55 -12.27 -5.01
C GLY A 93 19.23 -10.79 -4.83
N ASP A 94 19.49 -9.98 -5.85
CA ASP A 94 19.22 -8.54 -5.83
C ASP A 94 17.70 -8.28 -5.87
N LEU A 95 16.94 -9.08 -6.62
CA LEU A 95 15.48 -9.02 -6.63
C LEU A 95 14.86 -9.38 -5.27
N VAL A 96 15.42 -10.34 -4.54
CA VAL A 96 14.99 -10.63 -3.16
C VAL A 96 15.23 -9.42 -2.25
N ILE A 97 16.38 -8.75 -2.40
CA ILE A 97 16.69 -7.52 -1.66
C ILE A 97 15.68 -6.42 -2.00
N VAL A 98 15.33 -6.24 -3.28
CA VAL A 98 14.29 -5.28 -3.71
C VAL A 98 12.98 -5.56 -2.98
N VAL A 99 12.49 -6.81 -2.99
CA VAL A 99 11.19 -7.14 -2.38
C VAL A 99 11.19 -6.89 -0.88
N ILE A 100 12.23 -7.34 -0.17
CA ILE A 100 12.32 -7.16 1.28
C ILE A 100 12.42 -5.66 1.63
N THR A 101 13.29 -4.93 0.94
CA THR A 101 13.53 -3.51 1.25
C THR A 101 12.35 -2.64 0.87
N ALA A 102 11.69 -2.87 -0.26
CA ALA A 102 10.46 -2.18 -0.63
C ALA A 102 9.33 -2.45 0.36
N THR A 103 9.18 -3.69 0.84
CA THR A 103 8.17 -4.00 1.85
C THR A 103 8.44 -3.24 3.16
N LEU A 104 9.70 -3.22 3.62
CA LEU A 104 10.08 -2.51 4.85
C LEU A 104 9.99 -0.99 4.69
N ALA A 105 10.40 -0.45 3.54
CA ALA A 105 10.36 0.97 3.24
C ALA A 105 8.91 1.47 3.16
N ALA A 106 8.02 0.71 2.54
CA ALA A 106 6.60 1.02 2.46
C ALA A 106 5.93 1.14 3.85
N VAL A 107 6.30 0.31 4.83
CA VAL A 107 5.80 0.44 6.22
C VAL A 107 6.25 1.76 6.86
N GLY A 108 7.43 2.26 6.48
CA GLY A 108 7.98 3.53 6.96
C GLY A 108 7.53 4.76 6.17
N ALA A 109 6.82 4.58 5.04
CA ALA A 109 6.36 5.67 4.22
C ALA A 109 5.20 6.42 4.91
N ALA A 110 5.21 7.75 4.83
CA ALA A 110 4.10 8.54 5.36
C ALA A 110 2.88 8.43 4.43
N GLY A 111 1.67 8.42 5.00
CA GLY A 111 0.40 8.33 4.26
C GLY A 111 0.01 9.62 3.52
N ILE A 112 0.97 10.32 2.92
CA ILE A 112 0.84 11.61 2.24
C ILE A 112 1.32 11.50 0.78
N PRO A 113 0.92 12.44 -0.11
CA PRO A 113 1.32 12.39 -1.51
C PRO A 113 2.84 12.47 -1.67
N GLY A 114 3.39 11.73 -2.63
CA GLY A 114 4.81 11.74 -2.98
C GLY A 114 5.73 11.00 -1.99
N ALA A 115 5.23 10.44 -0.89
CA ALA A 115 6.06 9.77 0.11
C ALA A 115 6.86 8.58 -0.48
N GLY A 116 6.26 7.83 -1.41
CA GLY A 116 6.92 6.67 -2.04
C GLY A 116 8.17 7.00 -2.86
N LEU A 117 8.30 8.23 -3.37
CA LEU A 117 9.52 8.65 -4.06
C LEU A 117 10.69 8.83 -3.09
N VAL A 118 10.40 9.30 -1.88
CA VAL A 118 11.40 9.50 -0.82
C VAL A 118 11.91 8.15 -0.31
N THR A 119 11.00 7.22 -0.06
CA THR A 119 11.35 5.87 0.42
C THR A 119 12.03 5.02 -0.65
N MET A 120 11.84 5.31 -1.94
CA MET A 120 12.57 4.65 -3.03
C MET A 120 14.09 4.84 -2.95
N VAL A 121 14.57 5.93 -2.36
CA VAL A 121 16.00 6.14 -2.10
C VAL A 121 16.58 5.01 -1.25
N ILE A 122 15.80 4.49 -0.30
CA ILE A 122 16.19 3.37 0.57
C ILE A 122 16.34 2.09 -0.26
N VAL A 123 15.37 1.80 -1.13
CA VAL A 123 15.35 0.59 -1.96
C VAL A 123 16.52 0.61 -2.96
N ILE A 124 16.71 1.71 -3.70
CA ILE A 124 17.84 1.87 -4.62
C ILE A 124 19.17 1.79 -3.87
N GLY A 125 19.28 2.42 -2.70
CA GLY A 125 20.48 2.35 -1.86
C GLY A 125 20.82 0.92 -1.43
N ALA A 126 19.82 0.13 -1.06
CA ALA A 126 20.02 -1.27 -0.68
C ALA A 126 20.48 -2.14 -1.86
N VAL A 127 19.90 -1.95 -3.05
CA VAL A 127 20.33 -2.66 -4.26
C VAL A 127 21.75 -2.24 -4.66
N ASN A 128 22.05 -0.94 -4.66
CA ASN A 128 23.41 -0.44 -4.92
C ASN A 128 24.44 -1.04 -3.95
N THR A 129 24.07 -1.18 -2.69
CA THR A 129 24.93 -1.85 -1.69
C THR A 129 25.14 -3.32 -2.02
N SER A 130 24.11 -4.02 -2.51
CA SER A 130 24.21 -5.43 -2.91
C SER A 130 25.09 -5.67 -4.15
N LEU A 131 25.19 -4.65 -5.02
CA LEU A 131 26.02 -4.66 -6.23
C LEU A 131 27.47 -4.24 -5.96
N ALA A 132 27.76 -3.68 -4.77
CA ALA A 132 29.10 -3.22 -4.42
C ALA A 132 30.12 -4.36 -4.53
N GLY A 133 31.26 -4.06 -5.17
CA GLY A 133 32.33 -5.04 -5.39
C GLY A 133 32.14 -5.95 -6.62
N ARG A 134 31.03 -5.85 -7.35
CA ARG A 134 30.80 -6.60 -8.60
C ARG A 134 31.29 -5.88 -9.87
N GLY A 135 31.93 -4.71 -9.73
CA GLY A 135 32.38 -3.89 -10.87
C GLY A 135 31.25 -3.20 -11.64
N VAL A 136 30.03 -3.20 -11.09
CA VAL A 136 28.85 -2.53 -11.65
C VAL A 136 28.78 -1.11 -11.06
N GLU A 137 28.53 -0.11 -11.91
CA GLU A 137 28.30 1.25 -11.41
C GLU A 137 26.97 1.34 -10.65
N PRO A 138 26.95 2.00 -9.48
CA PRO A 138 25.72 2.17 -8.72
C PRO A 138 24.73 3.04 -9.50
N LEU A 139 23.45 2.68 -9.44
CA LEU A 139 22.39 3.50 -10.01
C LEU A 139 22.33 4.84 -9.26
N PRO A 140 22.52 5.98 -9.93
CA PRO A 140 22.48 7.28 -9.28
C PRO A 140 21.06 7.64 -8.85
N LEU A 141 20.91 8.26 -7.67
CA LEU A 141 19.58 8.59 -7.12
C LEU A 141 18.76 9.57 -7.98
N TYR A 142 19.42 10.41 -8.78
CA TYR A 142 18.70 11.30 -9.71
C TYR A 142 17.95 10.53 -10.81
N ALA A 143 18.20 9.22 -10.99
CA ALA A 143 17.44 8.36 -11.89
C ALA A 143 15.94 8.29 -11.52
N ILE A 144 15.57 8.51 -10.25
CA ILE A 144 14.17 8.66 -9.81
C ILE A 144 13.46 9.79 -10.58
N GLY A 145 14.20 10.77 -11.11
CA GLY A 145 13.68 11.82 -11.97
C GLY A 145 12.92 11.31 -13.20
N ILE A 146 13.24 10.11 -13.71
CA ILE A 146 12.59 9.50 -14.87
C ILE A 146 11.12 9.17 -14.58
N ILE A 147 10.81 8.77 -13.35
CA ILE A 147 9.47 8.33 -12.94
C ILE A 147 8.57 9.51 -12.55
N LEU A 148 9.13 10.69 -12.26
CA LEU A 148 8.38 11.87 -11.80
C LEU A 148 7.21 12.25 -12.73
N GLY A 149 7.39 12.07 -14.05
CA GLY A 149 6.37 12.41 -15.03
C GLY A 149 5.09 11.57 -14.93
N VAL A 150 5.20 10.33 -14.44
CA VAL A 150 4.05 9.40 -14.30
C VAL A 150 3.66 9.18 -12.84
N ASP A 151 4.53 9.52 -11.89
CA ASP A 151 4.36 9.26 -10.46
C ASP A 151 3.01 9.77 -9.96
N ARG A 152 2.58 10.96 -10.37
CA ARG A 152 1.31 11.54 -9.91
C ARG A 152 0.10 10.63 -10.14
N ILE A 153 0.02 9.94 -11.27
CA ILE A 153 -1.12 9.06 -11.59
C ILE A 153 -0.96 7.72 -10.85
N VAL A 154 0.27 7.21 -10.78
CA VAL A 154 0.58 5.96 -10.09
C VAL A 154 0.35 6.09 -8.59
N ASP A 155 0.63 7.26 -8.02
CA ASP A 155 0.40 7.61 -6.61
C ASP A 155 -1.09 7.47 -6.25
N MET A 156 -1.97 8.03 -7.08
CA MET A 156 -3.43 7.95 -6.88
C MET A 156 -3.89 6.49 -6.85
N CYS A 157 -3.35 5.67 -7.75
CA CYS A 157 -3.65 4.25 -7.84
C CYS A 157 -3.14 3.48 -6.61
N ARG A 158 -1.88 3.69 -6.18
CA ARG A 158 -1.32 3.00 -5.00
C ARG A 158 -2.07 3.39 -3.73
N THR A 159 -2.41 4.67 -3.56
CA THR A 159 -3.17 5.16 -2.41
C THR A 159 -4.54 4.48 -2.36
N THR A 160 -5.21 4.37 -3.51
CA THR A 160 -6.49 3.68 -3.60
C THR A 160 -6.37 2.19 -3.22
N VAL A 161 -5.29 1.52 -3.63
CA VAL A 161 -5.03 0.11 -3.28
C VAL A 161 -4.77 -0.03 -1.78
N ASN A 162 -4.00 0.86 -1.16
CA ASN A 162 -3.73 0.86 0.28
C ASN A 162 -5.03 0.99 1.07
N VAL A 163 -5.86 1.99 0.75
CA VAL A 163 -7.16 2.20 1.40
C VAL A 163 -8.12 1.03 1.17
N TRP A 164 -8.10 0.41 -0.02
CA TRP A 164 -8.87 -0.80 -0.29
C TRP A 164 -8.41 -2.00 0.53
N GLY A 165 -7.09 -2.13 0.75
CA GLY A 165 -6.49 -3.10 1.66
C GLY A 165 -7.00 -2.92 3.09
N ASP A 166 -6.96 -1.70 3.61
CA ASP A 166 -7.43 -1.37 4.96
C ASP A 166 -8.92 -1.68 5.14
N ALA A 167 -9.75 -1.25 4.19
CA ALA A 167 -11.18 -1.52 4.19
C ALA A 167 -11.47 -3.03 4.12
N THR A 168 -10.70 -3.78 3.33
CA THR A 168 -10.80 -5.25 3.23
C THR A 168 -10.42 -5.91 4.55
N ALA A 169 -9.31 -5.50 5.15
CA ALA A 169 -8.84 -6.02 6.43
C ALA A 169 -9.86 -5.74 7.55
N ALA A 170 -10.44 -4.55 7.61
CA ALA A 170 -11.50 -4.22 8.58
C ALA A 170 -12.73 -5.14 8.42
N LYS A 171 -13.12 -5.47 7.18
CA LYS A 171 -14.24 -6.39 6.92
C LYS A 171 -13.94 -7.83 7.30
N VAL A 172 -12.71 -8.29 7.05
CA VAL A 172 -12.25 -9.61 7.50
C VAL A 172 -12.21 -9.68 9.02
N MET A 173 -11.65 -8.66 9.68
CA MET A 173 -11.55 -8.60 11.15
C MET A 173 -12.90 -8.51 11.83
N THR A 174 -13.87 -7.79 11.26
CA THR A 174 -15.26 -7.78 11.74
C THR A 174 -15.84 -9.19 11.90
N ARG A 175 -15.44 -10.10 11.01
CA ARG A 175 -15.91 -11.48 11.05
C ARG A 175 -15.06 -12.39 11.93
N LEU A 176 -13.73 -12.23 11.90
CA LEU A 176 -12.82 -13.11 12.63
C LEU A 176 -12.72 -12.76 14.12
N ALA A 177 -12.95 -11.49 14.48
CA ALA A 177 -12.96 -10.98 15.84
C ALA A 177 -14.24 -10.15 16.06
N PRO A 178 -15.42 -10.81 16.14
CA PRO A 178 -16.68 -10.13 16.34
C PRO A 178 -16.70 -9.36 17.67
N ASP A 179 -17.48 -8.27 17.71
CA ASP A 179 -17.67 -7.51 18.94
C ASP A 179 -18.30 -8.42 20.01
N GLU A 180 -17.83 -8.29 21.25
CA GLU A 180 -18.49 -8.96 22.38
C GLU A 180 -19.95 -8.49 22.43
N PRO A 181 -20.92 -9.40 22.67
CA PRO A 181 -22.29 -8.99 22.87
C PRO A 181 -22.33 -7.99 24.01
N ALA A 182 -23.02 -6.87 23.81
CA ALA A 182 -23.22 -5.87 24.85
C ALA A 182 -23.74 -6.58 26.10
N ALA A 183 -23.10 -6.35 27.24
CA ALA A 183 -23.58 -6.86 28.51
C ALA A 183 -25.05 -6.46 28.66
N THR A 184 -25.93 -7.44 28.72
CA THR A 184 -27.34 -7.22 29.02
C THR A 184 -27.42 -6.87 30.50
N ASP A 185 -27.52 -5.57 30.79
CA ASP A 185 -27.92 -5.06 32.11
C ASP A 185 -29.40 -5.35 32.39
#